data_AF-A0A2K3MUM0-F1
#
_entry.id   AF-A0A2K3MUM0-F1
#
_cell.length_a   1.000
_cell.length_b   1.000
_cell.length_c   1.000
_cell.angle_alpha   90.00
_cell.angle_beta   90.00
_cell.angle_gamma   90.00
#
_symmetry.space_group_name_H-M   'P 1'
#
loop_
_entity.id
_entity.type
_entity.pdbx_description
1 polymer ?
#
loop_
_entity_poly.entity_id
_entity_poly.type
_entity_poly.pdbx_seq_one_letter_code
_entity_poly.pdbx_strand_id
1 'polypeptide(L)'
;MVAKVWRDQTFSGLMGFVLKERLKGLKSAIKEWKLDMYGKLEEKKKELVAGILALDNKSEVVGLTQLEVASRKKMFEDLWAILKSIDASIFH
;
A
#
# COMPACT_ATOMS: atom_id res chain seq x y z
N MET A 1 12.42 3.51 -8.27
CA MET A 1 13.08 2.66 -7.27
C MET A 1 14.19 1.79 -7.87
N VAL A 2 13.88 0.82 -8.74
CA VAL A 2 14.84 -0.17 -9.30
C VAL A 2 16.10 0.47 -9.87
N ALA A 3 15.98 1.46 -10.76
CA ALA A 3 17.12 2.14 -11.38
C ALA A 3 17.99 2.96 -10.40
N LYS A 4 17.44 3.37 -9.26
CA LYS A 4 18.17 4.04 -8.19
C LYS A 4 19.00 3.00 -7.42
N VAL A 5 18.34 1.97 -6.88
CA VAL A 5 18.98 0.87 -6.15
C VAL A 5 20.10 0.21 -6.97
N TRP A 6 19.86 0.03 -8.27
CA TRP A 6 20.87 -0.53 -9.17
C TRP A 6 22.13 0.34 -9.27
N ARG A 7 21.98 1.67 -9.37
CA ARG A 7 23.11 2.61 -9.51
C ARG A 7 23.85 2.82 -8.20
N ASP A 8 23.14 2.84 -7.08
CA ASP A 8 23.70 3.11 -5.76
C ASP A 8 24.52 1.93 -5.20
N GLN A 9 24.38 0.74 -5.79
CA GLN A 9 25.13 -0.46 -5.43
C GLN A 9 26.52 -0.48 -6.07
N THR A 10 27.55 -0.62 -5.24
CA THR A 10 28.93 -0.80 -5.68
C THR A 10 29.50 -2.09 -5.09
N PHE A 11 29.98 -2.97 -5.96
CA PHE A 11 30.66 -4.21 -5.59
C PHE A 11 31.90 -4.37 -6.48
N SER A 12 32.98 -4.94 -5.92
CA SER A 12 34.22 -5.21 -6.64
C SER A 12 34.49 -6.72 -6.71
N GLY A 13 35.30 -7.15 -7.68
CA GLY A 13 35.68 -8.55 -7.88
C GLY A 13 35.24 -9.10 -9.24
N LEU A 14 35.13 -10.42 -9.34
CA LEU A 14 34.70 -11.11 -10.55
C LEU A 14 33.33 -10.62 -11.01
N MET A 15 33.16 -10.41 -12.32
CA MET A 15 31.91 -9.89 -12.89
C MET A 15 30.68 -10.70 -12.49
N GLY A 16 30.79 -12.03 -12.39
CA GLY A 16 29.70 -12.90 -11.92
C GLY A 16 29.32 -12.68 -10.46
N PHE A 17 30.30 -12.39 -9.59
CA PHE A 17 30.06 -12.03 -8.20
C PHE A 17 29.37 -10.66 -8.10
N VAL A 18 29.88 -9.66 -8.82
CA VAL A 18 29.30 -8.30 -8.87
C VAL A 18 27.85 -8.35 -9.32
N LEU A 19 27.54 -9.08 -10.39
CA LEU A 19 26.16 -9.22 -10.88
C LEU A 19 25.25 -9.90 -9.86
N LYS A 20 25.71 -11.00 -9.24
CA LYS A 20 24.96 -11.74 -8.22
C LYS A 20 24.57 -10.84 -7.04
N GLU A 21 25.53 -10.08 -6.50
CA GLU A 21 25.28 -9.22 -5.34
C GLU A 21 24.37 -8.03 -5.68
N ARG A 22 24.47 -7.47 -6.90
CA ARG A 22 23.52 -6.44 -7.35
C ARG A 22 22.09 -6.96 -7.43
N LEU A 23 21.89 -8.14 -8.02
CA LEU A 23 20.56 -8.77 -8.09
C LEU A 23 20.01 -9.08 -6.70
N LYS A 24 20.85 -9.55 -5.77
CA LYS A 24 20.47 -9.79 -4.38
C LYS A 24 20.02 -8.50 -3.69
N GLY A 25 20.77 -7.41 -3.83
CA GLY A 25 20.41 -6.12 -3.26
C GLY A 25 19.13 -5.54 -3.87
N LEU A 26 18.93 -5.69 -5.19
CA LEU A 26 17.68 -5.32 -5.86
C LEU A 26 16.49 -6.10 -5.30
N LYS A 27 16.63 -7.42 -5.15
CA LYS A 27 15.59 -8.29 -4.59
C LYS A 27 15.21 -7.85 -3.17
N SER A 28 16.20 -7.51 -2.33
CA SER A 28 15.94 -7.02 -0.98
C SER A 28 15.20 -5.68 -0.99
N ALA A 29 15.62 -4.72 -1.81
CA ALA A 29 14.96 -3.42 -1.90
C ALA A 29 13.51 -3.52 -2.42
N ILE A 30 13.25 -4.42 -3.36
CA ILE A 30 11.88 -4.69 -3.84
C ILE A 30 11.01 -5.27 -2.72
N LYS A 31 11.55 -6.20 -1.92
CA LYS A 31 10.82 -6.76 -0.77
C LYS A 31 10.48 -5.70 0.27
N GLU A 32 11.45 -4.85 0.62
CA GLU A 32 11.26 -3.76 1.57
C GLU A 32 10.23 -2.76 1.08
N TRP A 33 10.32 -2.34 -0.19
CA TRP A 33 9.33 -1.46 -0.79
C TRP A 33 7.93 -2.08 -0.82
N LYS A 34 7.81 -3.38 -1.14
CA LYS A 34 6.53 -4.10 -1.08
C LYS A 34 5.96 -4.07 0.34
N LEU A 35 6.80 -4.28 1.35
CA LEU A 35 6.38 -4.24 2.76
C LEU A 35 5.90 -2.85 3.18
N ASP A 36 6.66 -1.80 2.85
CA ASP A 36 6.31 -0.41 3.17
C ASP A 36 5.01 0.03 2.48
N MET A 37 4.88 -0.27 1.18
CA MET A 37 3.66 0.03 0.42
C MET A 37 2.45 -0.70 0.99
N TYR A 38 2.59 -2.00 1.28
CA TYR A 38 1.48 -2.81 1.80
C TYR A 38 1.11 -2.40 3.24
N GLY A 39 2.09 -2.06 4.07
CA GLY A 39 1.86 -1.52 5.41
C GLY A 39 1.03 -0.24 5.39
N LYS A 40 1.38 0.70 4.51
CA LYS A 40 0.62 1.95 4.32
C LYS A 40 -0.80 1.71 3.80
N LEU A 41 -0.98 0.72 2.91
CA LEU A 41 -2.30 0.34 2.41
C LEU A 41 -3.18 -0.27 3.51
N GLU A 42 -2.63 -1.13 4.37
CA GLU A 42 -3.37 -1.70 5.51
C GLU A 42 -3.71 -0.65 6.58
N GLU A 43 -2.81 0.31 6.84
CA GLU A 43 -3.10 1.44 7.72
C GLU A 43 -4.27 2.29 7.18
N LYS A 44 -4.19 2.69 5.90
CA LYS A 44 -5.25 3.45 5.24
C LYS A 44 -6.59 2.69 5.21
N LYS A 45 -6.55 1.37 5.00
CA LYS A 45 -7.74 0.51 5.08
C LYS A 45 -8.38 0.56 6.47
N LYS A 46 -7.57 0.48 7.55
CA LYS A 46 -8.08 0.58 8.93
C LYS A 46 -8.72 1.94 9.20
N GLU A 47 -8.09 3.02 8.75
CA GLU A 47 -8.64 4.39 8.87
C GLU A 47 -9.99 4.53 8.16
N LEU A 48 -10.09 4.05 6.92
CA LEU A 48 -11.33 4.08 6.16
C LEU A 48 -12.45 3.27 6.84
N VAL A 49 -12.15 2.06 7.31
CA VAL A 49 -13.11 1.22 8.04
C VAL A 49 -13.57 1.93 9.33
N ALA A 50 -12.65 2.50 10.09
CA ALA A 50 -12.99 3.22 11.32
C ALA A 50 -13.89 4.44 11.06
N GLY A 51 -13.61 5.23 10.03
CA GLY A 51 -14.42 6.38 9.69
C GLY A 51 -15.79 6.02 9.10
N ILE A 52 -15.89 4.92 8.33
CA ILE A 52 -17.16 4.37 7.88
C ILE A 52 -18.01 3.96 9.07
N LEU A 53 -17.45 3.17 10.01
CA LEU A 53 -18.13 2.73 11.22
C LEU A 53 -18.62 3.91 12.08
N ALA A 54 -17.82 4.98 12.19
CA ALA A 54 -18.23 6.18 12.90
C ALA A 54 -19.44 6.87 12.25
N LEU A 55 -19.48 6.96 10.92
CA LEU A 55 -20.61 7.53 10.19
C LEU A 55 -21.85 6.62 10.22
N ASP A 56 -21.67 5.30 10.20
CA ASP A 56 -22.78 4.35 10.33
C ASP A 56 -23.42 4.45 11.71
N ASN A 57 -22.63 4.45 12.79
CA ASN A 57 -23.13 4.64 14.15
C ASN A 57 -23.83 6.01 14.30
N LYS A 58 -23.26 7.08 13.73
CA LYS A 58 -23.92 8.39 13.73
C LYS A 58 -25.27 8.34 13.01
N SER A 59 -25.34 7.62 11.88
CA SER A 59 -26.58 7.50 11.10
C SER A 59 -27.71 6.83 11.86
N GLU A 60 -27.40 5.90 12.76
CA GLU A 60 -28.36 5.19 13.60
C GLU A 60 -28.88 6.06 14.76
N VAL A 61 -28.03 6.93 15.33
CA VAL A 61 -28.40 7.73 16.50
C VAL A 61 -29.08 9.05 16.11
N VAL A 62 -28.52 9.77 15.14
CA VAL A 62 -28.95 11.15 14.81
C VAL A 62 -29.17 11.38 13.31
N GLY A 63 -28.87 10.39 12.46
CA GLY A 63 -28.88 10.56 11.01
C GLY A 63 -27.62 11.26 10.47
N LEU A 64 -27.53 11.36 9.14
CA LEU A 64 -26.41 11.98 8.45
C LEU A 64 -26.85 13.16 7.60
N THR A 65 -25.99 14.16 7.50
CA THR A 65 -26.13 15.23 6.49
C THR A 65 -25.79 14.72 5.10
N GLN A 66 -26.22 15.42 4.04
CA GLN A 66 -25.86 15.05 2.66
C GLN A 66 -24.34 15.03 2.43
N LEU A 67 -23.60 15.94 3.06
CA LEU A 67 -22.14 15.96 2.98
C LEU A 67 -21.52 14.71 3.61
N GLU A 68 -22.05 14.26 4.74
CA GLU A 68 -21.58 13.05 5.41
C GLU A 68 -21.95 11.78 4.64
N VAL A 69 -23.13 11.74 4.03
CA VAL A 69 -23.52 10.66 3.11
C VAL A 69 -22.55 10.58 1.93
N ALA A 70 -22.22 11.74 1.32
CA ALA A 70 -21.24 11.80 0.24
C ALA A 70 -19.84 11.37 0.70
N SER A 71 -19.42 11.80 1.89
CA SER A 71 -18.15 11.40 2.49
C SER A 71 -18.09 9.90 2.72
N ARG A 72 -19.11 9.29 3.34
CA ARG A 72 -19.18 7.84 3.56
C ARG A 72 -19.09 7.08 2.24
N LYS A 73 -19.80 7.54 1.20
CA LYS A 73 -19.74 6.93 -0.13
C LYS A 73 -18.31 6.98 -0.70
N LYS A 74 -17.65 8.13 -0.61
CA LYS A 74 -16.24 8.29 -1.03
C LYS A 74 -15.31 7.33 -0.29
N MET A 75 -15.49 7.16 1.01
CA MET A 75 -14.70 6.24 1.82
C MET A 75 -14.87 4.78 1.40
N PHE A 76 -16.09 4.37 1.04
CA PHE A 76 -16.33 3.03 0.47
C PHE A 76 -15.67 2.84 -0.90
N GLU A 77 -15.72 3.85 -1.77
CA GLU A 77 -15.04 3.82 -3.08
C GLU A 77 -13.52 3.67 -2.91
N ASP A 78 -12.92 4.45 -2.00
CA ASP A 78 -11.49 4.39 -1.70
C ASP A 78 -11.11 3.04 -1.05
N LEU A 79 -11.94 2.51 -0.15
CA LEU A 79 -11.75 1.20 0.47
C LEU A 79 -11.79 0.09 -0.59
N TRP A 80 -12.75 0.14 -1.51
CA TRP A 80 -12.86 -0.80 -2.61
C TRP A 80 -11.61 -0.80 -3.51
N ALA A 81 -11.09 0.39 -3.85
CA ALA A 81 -9.88 0.52 -4.65
C ALA A 81 -8.66 -0.11 -3.94
N ILE A 82 -8.52 0.10 -2.62
CA ILE A 82 -7.44 -0.50 -1.84
C ILE A 82 -7.55 -2.02 -1.81
N LEU A 83 -8.75 -2.57 -1.57
CA LEU A 83 -8.98 -4.01 -1.57
C LEU A 83 -8.62 -4.65 -2.92
N LYS A 84 -9.00 -3.99 -4.03
CA LYS A 84 -8.62 -4.45 -5.39
C LYS A 84 -7.11 -4.41 -5.62
N SER A 85 -6.43 -3.37 -5.16
CA SER A 85 -4.97 -3.25 -5.27
C SER A 85 -4.26 -4.34 -4.45
N ILE A 86 -4.79 -4.68 -3.29
CA ILE A 86 -4.28 -5.74 -2.42
C ILE A 86 -4.45 -7.11 -3.10
N ASP A 87 -5.65 -7.43 -3.59
CA ASP A 87 -5.93 -8.68 -4.29
C ASP A 87 -4.98 -8.86 -5.49
N ALA A 88 -4.84 -7.82 -6.31
CA ALA A 88 -3.92 -7.83 -7.46
C ALA A 88 -2.45 -8.07 -7.06
N SER A 89 -2.06 -7.72 -5.82
CA SER A 89 -0.69 -7.87 -5.32
C SER A 89 -0.41 -9.21 -4.63
N ILE A 90 -1.46 -9.96 -4.29
CA ILE A 90 -1.42 -11.29 -3.66
C ILE A 90 -1.45 -12.40 -4.72
N PHE A 91 -2.22 -12.23 -5.79
CA PHE A 91 -2.45 -13.25 -6.82
C PHE A 91 -1.53 -13.16 -8.05
N HIS A 92 -0.48 -12.33 -8.00
CA HIS A 92 0.53 -12.15 -9.06
C HIS A 92 1.95 -12.16 -8.47
#